data_AF-A0AAE3J2W3-F1
#
_entry.id   AF-A0AAE3J2W3-F1
#
_cell.length_a   1.000
_cell.length_b   1.000
_cell.length_c   1.000
_cell.angle_alpha   90.00
_cell.angle_beta   90.00
_cell.angle_gamma   90.00
#
_symmetry.space_group_name_H-M   'P 1'
#
loop_
_entity.id
_entity.type
_entity.pdbx_description
1 polymer ?
#
loop_
_entity_poly.entity_id
_entity_poly.type
_entity_poly.pdbx_seq_one_letter_code
_entity_poly.pdbx_strand_id
1 'polypeptide(L)' 'ATIETLFKPDHIIIGGGLSRAFRFFASTMRRIHALRRFPQEAPVAIVSPSSFGAELGAYGAAITGKWPSSAQ' A
#
# COMPACT_ATOMS: atom_id res chain seq x y z
N ALA A 1 -5.41 -1.34 -16.52
CA ALA A 1 -5.29 -2.34 -15.43
C ALA A 1 -4.97 -1.62 -14.12
N THR A 2 -5.49 -2.09 -12.98
CA THR A 2 -5.21 -1.52 -11.65
C THR A 2 -4.07 -2.26 -10.95
N ILE A 3 -3.48 -1.66 -9.91
CA ILE A 3 -2.43 -2.31 -9.08
C ILE A 3 -2.91 -3.69 -8.58
N GLU A 4 -4.15 -3.79 -8.13
CA GLU A 4 -4.75 -5.04 -7.66
C GLU A 4 -4.81 -6.11 -8.75
N THR A 5 -5.21 -5.75 -9.97
CA THR A 5 -5.31 -6.72 -11.08
C THR A 5 -3.94 -7.19 -11.59
N LEU A 6 -2.92 -6.34 -11.49
CA LEU A 6 -1.59 -6.62 -12.03
C LEU A 6 -0.71 -7.38 -11.04
N PHE A 7 -0.71 -6.95 -9.78
CA PHE A 7 0.23 -7.43 -8.78
C PHE A 7 -0.41 -8.33 -7.72
N LYS A 8 -1.75 -8.34 -7.62
CA LYS A 8 -2.51 -9.11 -6.61
C LYS A 8 -1.89 -9.03 -5.20
N PRO A 9 -1.61 -7.83 -4.67
CA PRO A 9 -0.93 -7.71 -3.39
C PRO A 9 -1.86 -8.11 -2.24
N ASP A 10 -1.31 -8.73 -1.20
CA ASP A 10 -2.05 -8.95 0.05
C ASP A 10 -2.21 -7.65 0.84
N HIS A 11 -1.24 -6.74 0.73
CA HIS A 11 -1.18 -5.47 1.46
C HIS A 11 -0.77 -4.30 0.57
N ILE A 12 -1.44 -3.16 0.76
CA ILE A 12 -1.07 -1.88 0.14
C ILE A 12 -0.83 -0.86 1.26
N ILE A 13 0.41 -0.39 1.37
CA ILE A 13 0.80 0.64 2.34
C ILE A 13 0.73 2.02 1.67
N ILE A 14 -0.04 2.94 2.25
CA ILE A 14 -0.14 4.33 1.81
C ILE A 14 0.85 5.17 2.62
N GLY A 15 1.91 5.65 1.95
CA GLY A 15 2.95 6.50 2.57
C GLY A 15 2.71 8.01 2.41
N GLY A 16 3.67 8.79 2.91
CA GLY A 16 3.75 10.23 2.68
C GLY A 16 2.62 11.04 3.32
N GLY A 17 2.30 12.21 2.78
CA GLY A 17 1.24 13.09 3.30
C GLY A 17 -0.16 12.45 3.32
N LEU A 18 -0.41 11.49 2.41
CA LEU A 18 -1.69 10.77 2.35
C LEU A 18 -1.90 9.85 3.56
N SER A 19 -0.83 9.33 4.17
CA SER A 19 -0.93 8.50 5.38
C SER A 19 -1.57 9.26 6.55
N ARG A 20 -1.27 10.57 6.69
CA ARG A 20 -1.83 11.45 7.73
C ARG A 20 -3.33 11.70 7.54
N ALA A 21 -3.77 11.74 6.29
CA ALA A 21 -5.17 11.95 5.93
C ALA A 21 -5.98 10.65 5.77
N PHE A 22 -5.37 9.48 5.99
CA PHE A 22 -5.97 8.17 5.69
C PHE A 22 -7.37 7.99 6.27
N ARG A 23 -7.58 8.41 7.51
CA ARG A 23 -8.88 8.31 8.19
C ARG A 23 -10.02 9.00 7.43
N PHE A 24 -9.73 10.06 6.67
CA PHE A 24 -10.73 10.83 5.94
C PHE A 24 -11.21 10.14 4.66
N PHE A 25 -10.35 9.34 4.03
CA PHE A 25 -10.68 8.69 2.75
C PHE A 25 -10.79 7.15 2.84
N ALA A 26 -10.46 6.53 3.98
CA ALA A 26 -10.50 5.08 4.17
C ALA A 26 -11.88 4.46 3.91
N SER A 27 -12.97 5.14 4.30
CA SER A 27 -14.34 4.67 4.03
C SER A 27 -14.67 4.70 2.53
N THR A 28 -14.31 5.79 1.85
CA THR A 28 -14.48 5.95 0.40
C THR A 28 -13.70 4.89 -0.37
N MET A 29 -12.45 4.64 0.02
CA MET A 29 -11.63 3.58 -0.56
C MET A 29 -12.30 2.21 -0.40
N ARG A 30 -12.71 1.83 0.82
CA ARG A 30 -13.42 0.56 1.06
C ARG A 30 -14.67 0.41 0.18
N ARG A 31 -15.44 1.49 0.00
CA ARG A 31 -16.62 1.49 -0.87
C ARG A 31 -16.26 1.30 -2.34
N ILE A 32 -15.24 1.99 -2.84
CA ILE A 32 -14.76 1.85 -4.22
C ILE A 32 -14.23 0.44 -4.46
N HIS A 33 -13.46 -0.13 -3.54
CA HIS A 33 -12.95 -1.51 -3.63
C HIS A 33 -14.09 -2.53 -3.65
N ALA A 34 -15.11 -2.36 -2.79
CA ALA A 34 -16.28 -3.24 -2.79
C ALA A 34 -17.04 -3.20 -4.13
N LEU A 35 -17.17 -2.02 -4.74
CA LEU A 35 -17.85 -1.83 -6.04
C LEU A 35 -17.05 -2.38 -7.23
N ARG A 36 -15.72 -2.45 -7.12
CA ARG A 36 -14.82 -2.93 -8.19
C ARG A 36 -14.63 -4.45 -8.22
N ARG A 37 -15.35 -5.21 -7.37
CA ARG A 37 -15.30 -6.68 -7.34
C ARG A 37 -15.78 -7.30 -8.66
N PHE A 38 -14.86 -7.50 -9.59
CA PHE A 38 -15.05 -8.32 -10.78
C PHE A 38 -13.70 -8.91 -11.22
N PRO A 39 -13.50 -10.24 -11.19
CA PRO A 39 -14.37 -11.28 -10.63
C PRO A 39 -14.37 -11.24 -9.09
N GLN A 40 -15.49 -11.65 -8.47
CA GLN A 40 -15.75 -11.56 -7.03
C GLN A 40 -14.84 -12.43 -6.14
N GLU A 41 -13.91 -13.19 -6.72
CA GLU A 41 -13.07 -14.17 -6.04
C GLU A 41 -11.66 -13.66 -5.71
N ALA A 42 -11.26 -12.48 -6.21
CA ALA A 42 -9.94 -11.95 -5.90
C ALA A 42 -9.88 -11.43 -4.45
N PRO A 43 -8.92 -11.88 -3.63
CA PRO A 43 -8.70 -11.31 -2.31
C PRO A 43 -8.43 -9.81 -2.44
N VAL A 44 -9.12 -9.01 -1.62
CA VAL A 44 -8.96 -7.56 -1.59
C VAL A 44 -7.74 -7.25 -0.73
N ALA A 45 -6.80 -6.49 -1.30
CA ALA A 45 -5.62 -6.07 -0.57
C ALA A 45 -6.00 -5.26 0.67
N ILE A 46 -5.33 -5.53 1.79
CA ILE A 46 -5.49 -4.73 3.00
C ILE A 46 -4.78 -3.39 2.80
N VAL A 47 -5.56 -2.31 2.68
CA VAL A 47 -5.02 -0.95 2.55
C VAL A 47 -4.84 -0.33 3.92
N SER A 48 -3.63 0.13 4.25
CA SER A 48 -3.32 0.76 5.54
C SER A 48 -2.32 1.91 5.39
N PRO A 49 -2.32 2.91 6.29
CA PRO A 49 -1.32 3.96 6.27
C PRO A 49 0.02 3.44 6.79
N SER A 50 1.12 4.00 6.30
CA SER A 50 2.45 3.74 6.85
C SER A 50 2.54 4.15 8.32
N SER A 51 3.09 3.27 9.16
CA SER A 51 3.46 3.58 10.54
C SER A 51 4.61 4.58 10.64
N PHE A 52 5.42 4.70 9.58
CA PHE A 52 6.57 5.60 9.49
C PHE A 52 6.23 6.98 8.91
N GLY A 53 4.95 7.28 8.68
CA GLY A 53 4.52 8.62 8.27
C GLY A 53 5.17 9.14 6.98
N ALA A 54 5.68 10.37 7.03
CA ALA A 54 6.36 11.02 5.91
C ALA A 54 7.82 10.53 5.76
N GLU A 55 8.35 9.93 6.82
CA GLU A 55 9.72 9.52 6.98
C GLU A 55 9.99 8.14 6.36
N LEU A 56 8.96 7.41 5.91
CA LEU A 56 9.06 6.09 5.29
C LEU A 56 10.14 6.03 4.19
N GLY A 57 10.25 7.07 3.36
CA GLY A 57 11.26 7.12 2.31
C GLY A 57 12.69 7.16 2.84
N ALA A 58 12.93 7.90 3.93
CA ALA A 58 14.25 7.98 4.57
C ALA A 58 14.61 6.65 5.25
N TYR A 59 13.66 6.00 5.93
CA TYR A 59 13.87 4.67 6.49
C TYR A 59 14.18 3.63 5.40
N GLY A 60 13.44 3.67 4.28
CA GLY A 60 13.71 2.81 3.13
C GLY A 60 15.13 2.99 2.60
N ALA A 61 15.55 4.23 2.38
CA ALA A 61 16.91 4.54 1.89
C ALA A 61 18.01 4.06 2.85
N ALA A 62 17.82 4.20 4.16
CA ALA A 62 18.77 3.73 5.16
C ALA A 62 18.90 2.20 5.20
N ILE A 63 17.80 1.48 4.96
CA ILE A 63 17.78 0.01 4.88
C ILE A 63 18.41 -0.47 3.57
N THR A 64 18.04 0.12 2.43
CA THR A 64 18.58 -0.29 1.12
C THR A 64 20.06 0.04 0.99
N GLY A 65 20.53 1.15 1.56
CA GLY A 65 21.96 1.46 1.65
C GLY A 65 22.78 0.46 2.48
N LYS A 66 22.13 -0.39 3.27
CA LYS A 66 22.73 -1.48 4.06
C LYS A 66 22.38 -2.87 3.51
N TRP A 67 21.67 -2.97 2.39
CA TRP A 67 21.29 -4.25 1.81
C TRP A 67 22.53 -4.95 1.26
N PRO A 68 22.92 -6.13 1.79
CA PRO A 68 24.10 -6.82 1.29
C PRO A 68 23.90 -7.18 -0.18
N SER A 69 24.89 -6.84 -1.02
CA SER A 69 24.90 -7.08 -2.46
C SER A 69 24.88 -8.57 -2.86
N SER A 70 24.96 -9.48 -1.88
CA SER A 70 24.92 -10.93 -2.07
C SER A 70 23.52 -11.54 -2.11
N ALA A 71 22.46 -10.72 -2.18
CA ALA A 71 21.07 -11.16 -2.23
C ALA A 71 20.39 -10.94 -3.62
N GLN A 72 21.18 -10.73 -4.67
CA GLN A 72 20.72 -10.65 -6.06
C GLN A 72 20.98 -11.96 -6.82
#